data_AF-A0A0F0CB59-F1
#
_entry.id   AF-A0A0F0CB59-F1
#
_cell.length_a   1.000
_cell.length_b   1.000
_cell.length_c   1.000
_cell.angle_alpha   90.00
_cell.angle_beta   90.00
_cell.angle_gamma   90.00
#
_symmetry.space_group_name_H-M   'P 1'
#
loop_
_entity.id
_entity.type
_entity.pdbx_description
1 polymer ?
#
loop_
_entity_poly.entity_id
_entity_poly.type
_entity_poly.pdbx_seq_one_letter_code
_entity_poly.pdbx_strand_id
1 'polypeptide(L)'
;MKAYQLKIVINGSKPPIWRRCIVPSGITFSQLGVILNKVMGWTGYHLSQFEFYHLELCIMENVEDFEYFKGGRYNYGEANTTYIRKYMEENDWFTYIYDLGDYWRHRVTIEKIIADYPFNYPQVIKYKGACPMEDCGGIEGYYQCLEIMADKGHPEHDERCEWAECQGYQEAYDMLGVNEILESDCFLIWGKGDRRTGREIYEDFLNGEFGLKATKSDRNKNIPLRSDRHRMEDSIQMMAELIRKNINRYDISLENDREAFQQYLKDEISQAVYLKDIFADFTRKDLVEIAELKGMDQFSKYGKERLITALSAEMLKAEEAIRYFVCIGTDELNRFEQIIKNGGIGDEDEAELLERLYESCYIGVREDDRIVIPEDVKNIYQSIKSEEFEQKRRRFSALVDCFDAAAGLCGILPAKIMTRYFAAASGDSVSCEELVRMAEQVPDCFMEFVYKKDMFYNKLLYPNDRGLLMAQGDKEFYIPTGDEIRDLARTGYLPNDRFLKNFIAFLVKKMKLDQETAEYAGMMVQHEITDGCQMREILNILVENDIICNGQAQMEQLVQAIGELWNNTRMLMNRGYTPLELVDKGALGSGIKKDNIIRLSQRQGEKAKKVYPNDPCPCGSGKKYKNCCGKNR
;
A
#
# COMPACT_ATOMS: atom_id res chain seq x y z
N MET A 1 11.17 -33.98 25.41
CA MET A 1 10.23 -34.06 24.26
C MET A 1 10.73 -33.17 23.13
N LYS A 2 10.27 -33.39 21.89
CA LYS A 2 10.71 -32.54 20.78
C LYS A 2 10.11 -31.13 20.88
N ALA A 3 10.92 -30.10 20.69
CA ALA A 3 10.55 -28.69 20.77
C ALA A 3 11.33 -27.85 19.75
N TYR A 4 10.90 -26.60 19.55
CA TYR A 4 11.49 -25.66 18.61
C TYR A 4 11.92 -24.39 19.33
N GLN A 5 13.17 -23.99 19.16
CA GLN A 5 13.64 -22.68 19.57
C GLN A 5 13.28 -21.67 18.47
N LEU A 6 12.45 -20.70 18.81
CA LEU A 6 11.99 -19.64 17.92
C LEU A 6 12.59 -18.30 18.35
N LYS A 7 12.95 -17.47 17.38
CA LYS A 7 13.23 -16.05 17.60
C LYS A 7 12.18 -15.21 16.90
N ILE A 8 11.40 -14.49 17.68
CA ILE A 8 10.30 -13.63 17.25
C ILE A 8 10.80 -12.19 17.28
N VAL A 9 10.74 -11.47 16.17
CA VAL A 9 11.21 -10.09 16.04
C VAL A 9 10.08 -9.24 15.48
N ILE A 10 9.75 -8.13 16.12
CA ILE A 10 8.80 -7.16 15.57
C ILE A 10 9.47 -6.40 14.42
N ASN A 11 8.87 -6.45 13.24
CA ASN A 11 9.34 -5.75 12.06
C ASN A 11 9.26 -4.23 12.29
N GLY A 12 10.24 -3.48 11.78
CA GLY A 12 10.27 -2.02 11.93
C GLY A 12 10.76 -1.49 13.29
N SER A 13 10.86 -2.33 14.32
CA SER A 13 11.26 -1.89 15.67
C SER A 13 12.71 -1.36 15.76
N LYS A 14 12.87 -0.13 16.28
CA LYS A 14 14.12 0.58 16.58
C LYS A 14 14.01 1.31 17.94
N PRO A 15 14.67 0.82 19.02
CA PRO A 15 15.57 -0.31 19.07
C PRO A 15 14.84 -1.66 18.85
N PRO A 16 15.54 -2.72 18.39
CA PRO A 16 14.90 -3.98 18.08
C PRO A 16 14.20 -4.62 19.28
N ILE A 17 12.92 -4.95 19.10
CA ILE A 17 12.10 -5.71 20.05
C ILE A 17 12.04 -7.16 19.58
N TRP A 18 12.48 -8.08 20.44
CA TRP A 18 12.45 -9.51 20.13
C TRP A 18 12.37 -10.39 21.36
N ARG A 19 11.86 -11.61 21.15
CA ARG A 19 11.81 -12.70 22.12
C ARG A 19 12.43 -13.94 21.51
N ARG A 20 13.09 -14.74 22.33
CA ARG A 20 13.54 -16.08 21.97
C ARG A 20 12.88 -17.04 22.92
N CYS A 21 12.07 -17.94 22.38
CA CYS A 21 11.32 -18.91 23.17
C CYS A 21 11.53 -20.33 22.65
N ILE A 22 11.18 -21.32 23.47
CA ILE A 22 11.13 -22.73 23.13
C ILE A 22 9.65 -23.14 23.16
N VAL A 23 9.15 -23.71 22.07
CA VAL A 23 7.77 -24.19 21.97
C VAL A 23 7.74 -25.70 21.73
N PRO A 24 6.97 -26.48 22.51
CA PRO A 24 6.82 -27.91 22.29
C PRO A 24 6.20 -28.26 20.93
N SER A 25 6.60 -29.38 20.31
CA SER A 25 6.24 -29.70 18.91
C SER A 25 4.80 -30.19 18.67
N GLY A 26 4.09 -30.63 19.71
CA GLY A 26 2.82 -31.36 19.58
C GLY A 26 1.58 -30.49 19.45
N ILE A 27 1.73 -29.23 19.05
CA ILE A 27 0.68 -28.19 19.08
C ILE A 27 0.20 -27.76 17.68
N THR A 28 -0.98 -27.15 17.64
CA THR A 28 -1.56 -26.51 16.45
C THR A 28 -1.12 -25.06 16.28
N PHE A 29 -1.42 -24.43 15.14
CA PHE A 29 -1.15 -23.01 14.94
C PHE A 29 -2.02 -22.11 15.83
N SER A 30 -3.25 -22.49 16.15
CA SER A 30 -4.07 -21.78 17.15
C SER A 30 -3.39 -21.74 18.52
N GLN A 31 -2.89 -22.88 18.98
CA GLN A 31 -2.15 -22.97 20.24
C GLN A 31 -0.82 -22.21 20.18
N LEU A 32 -0.13 -22.22 19.02
CA LEU A 32 1.05 -21.39 18.82
C LEU A 32 0.72 -19.90 18.94
N GLY A 33 -0.39 -19.44 18.35
CA GLY A 33 -0.84 -18.04 18.46
C GLY A 33 -1.02 -17.60 19.91
N VAL A 34 -1.71 -18.42 20.72
CA VAL A 34 -1.87 -18.18 22.16
C VAL A 34 -0.52 -18.06 22.87
N ILE A 35 0.44 -18.94 22.55
CA ILE A 35 1.79 -18.90 23.13
C ILE A 35 2.53 -17.63 22.68
N LEU A 36 2.49 -17.29 21.40
CA LEU A 36 3.19 -16.11 20.86
C LEU A 36 2.65 -14.82 21.46
N ASN A 37 1.33 -14.70 21.66
CA ASN A 37 0.71 -13.56 22.31
C ASN A 37 1.25 -13.39 23.74
N LYS A 38 1.19 -14.45 24.56
CA LYS A 38 1.78 -14.42 25.92
C LYS A 38 3.27 -14.09 25.92
N VAL A 39 4.04 -14.63 24.97
CA VAL A 39 5.46 -14.32 24.81
C VAL A 39 5.70 -12.83 24.49
N MET A 40 4.83 -12.22 23.69
CA MET A 40 4.91 -10.82 23.28
C MET A 40 4.22 -9.85 24.26
N GLY A 41 3.53 -10.36 25.30
CA GLY A 41 2.83 -9.57 26.30
C GLY A 41 1.41 -9.17 25.90
N TRP A 42 0.81 -9.93 24.99
CA TRP A 42 -0.48 -9.65 24.38
C TRP A 42 -1.61 -10.51 24.92
N THR A 43 -2.81 -9.94 24.88
CA THR A 43 -4.05 -10.45 25.47
C THR A 43 -4.70 -11.53 24.61
N GLY A 44 -4.49 -11.44 23.30
CA GLY A 44 -5.06 -12.38 22.33
C GLY A 44 -6.50 -12.09 21.91
N TYR A 45 -7.01 -10.87 22.12
CA TYR A 45 -8.37 -10.49 21.68
C TYR A 45 -8.50 -10.21 20.17
N HIS A 46 -7.40 -9.90 19.47
CA HIS A 46 -7.42 -9.62 18.03
C HIS A 46 -7.16 -10.86 17.16
N LEU A 47 -7.59 -10.77 15.89
CA LEU A 47 -7.31 -11.78 14.87
C LEU A 47 -5.80 -11.89 14.58
N SER A 48 -5.36 -13.07 14.14
CA SER A 48 -3.97 -13.31 13.79
C SER A 48 -3.79 -14.35 12.69
N GLN A 49 -2.67 -14.28 11.97
CA GLN A 49 -2.35 -15.19 10.88
C GLN A 49 -0.86 -15.54 10.80
N PHE A 50 -0.57 -16.67 10.17
CA PHE A 50 0.78 -17.20 9.96
C PHE A 50 1.05 -17.34 8.46
N GLU A 51 2.05 -16.63 7.95
CA GLU A 51 2.36 -16.62 6.53
C GLU A 51 3.67 -17.35 6.24
N PHE A 52 3.57 -18.38 5.41
CA PHE A 52 4.68 -19.08 4.79
C PHE A 52 4.78 -18.63 3.34
N TYR A 53 5.40 -17.47 3.12
CA TYR A 53 5.53 -16.83 1.81
C TYR A 53 5.98 -17.79 0.70
N HIS A 54 7.01 -18.59 0.96
CA HIS A 54 7.58 -19.53 -0.01
C HIS A 54 6.71 -20.77 -0.26
N LEU A 55 5.72 -21.03 0.61
CA LEU A 55 4.73 -22.09 0.40
C LEU A 55 3.44 -21.55 -0.21
N GLU A 56 3.32 -20.23 -0.44
CA GLU A 56 2.05 -19.58 -0.76
C GLU A 56 0.95 -20.10 0.18
N LEU A 57 1.26 -20.13 1.48
CA LEU A 57 0.34 -20.63 2.51
C LEU A 57 0.15 -19.60 3.61
N CYS A 58 -1.11 -19.24 3.86
CA CYS A 58 -1.55 -18.52 5.04
C CYS A 58 -2.30 -19.50 5.94
N ILE A 59 -1.94 -19.56 7.23
CA ILE A 59 -2.64 -20.37 8.23
C ILE A 59 -3.32 -19.41 9.21
N MET A 60 -4.63 -19.52 9.35
CA MET A 60 -5.44 -18.62 10.18
C MET A 60 -6.69 -19.34 10.69
N GLU A 61 -7.43 -18.71 11.59
CA GLU A 61 -8.70 -19.23 12.10
C GLU A 61 -9.88 -18.80 11.24
N ASN A 62 -10.92 -19.64 11.24
CA ASN A 62 -12.19 -19.38 10.55
C ASN A 62 -12.00 -19.12 9.05
N VAL A 63 -11.23 -19.97 8.37
CA VAL A 63 -10.91 -19.80 6.94
C VAL A 63 -12.19 -19.68 6.08
N GLU A 64 -13.28 -20.32 6.50
CA GLU A 64 -14.59 -20.24 5.84
C GLU A 64 -15.14 -18.81 5.78
N ASP A 65 -14.92 -18.00 6.82
CA ASP A 65 -15.37 -16.60 6.88
C ASP A 65 -14.56 -15.70 5.92
N PHE A 66 -13.37 -16.15 5.52
CA PHE A 66 -12.51 -15.49 4.56
C PHE A 66 -12.57 -16.12 3.16
N GLU A 67 -13.55 -17.02 2.89
CA GLU A 67 -13.74 -17.64 1.58
C GLU A 67 -14.03 -16.65 0.45
N TYR A 68 -14.54 -15.45 0.77
CA TYR A 68 -14.73 -14.36 -0.19
C TYR A 68 -13.40 -13.81 -0.76
N PHE A 69 -12.27 -14.02 -0.08
CA PHE A 69 -10.92 -13.65 -0.55
C PHE A 69 -10.24 -14.78 -1.37
N LYS A 70 -10.99 -15.81 -1.78
CA LYS A 70 -10.49 -16.86 -2.68
C LYS A 70 -10.16 -16.26 -4.06
N GLY A 71 -8.89 -15.96 -4.26
CA GLY A 71 -8.32 -15.33 -5.45
C GLY A 71 -6.93 -14.74 -5.23
N GLY A 72 -6.58 -14.45 -3.97
CA GLY A 72 -5.26 -13.93 -3.58
C GLY A 72 -4.09 -14.93 -3.62
N ARG A 73 -2.90 -14.44 -3.29
CA ARG A 73 -1.60 -15.14 -3.34
C ARG A 73 -1.52 -16.44 -2.52
N TYR A 74 -2.30 -16.57 -1.45
CA TYR A 74 -2.16 -17.66 -0.48
C TYR A 74 -3.23 -18.74 -0.63
N ASN A 75 -2.82 -19.99 -0.48
CA ASN A 75 -3.70 -21.06 -0.01
C ASN A 75 -3.95 -20.86 1.49
N TYR A 76 -5.15 -21.22 1.95
CA TYR A 76 -5.52 -21.03 3.34
C TYR A 76 -5.58 -22.36 4.08
N GLY A 77 -4.95 -22.38 5.25
CA GLY A 77 -4.95 -23.49 6.19
C GLY A 77 -5.66 -23.13 7.47
N GLU A 78 -6.53 -24.02 7.93
CA GLU A 78 -7.24 -23.82 9.20
C GLU A 78 -6.30 -24.07 10.39
N ALA A 79 -6.08 -23.03 11.21
CA ALA A 79 -5.06 -23.01 12.26
C ALA A 79 -5.35 -24.00 13.38
N ASN A 80 -6.62 -24.22 13.72
CA ASN A 80 -7.00 -25.10 14.83
C ASN A 80 -6.87 -26.60 14.49
N THR A 81 -6.70 -26.94 13.22
CA THR A 81 -6.48 -28.32 12.76
C THR A 81 -5.11 -28.56 12.13
N THR A 82 -4.27 -27.53 12.02
CA THR A 82 -2.94 -27.62 11.43
C THR A 82 -1.86 -27.62 12.50
N TYR A 83 -1.10 -28.71 12.59
CA TYR A 83 0.01 -28.89 13.54
C TYR A 83 1.30 -28.27 13.05
N ILE A 84 2.03 -27.63 13.96
CA ILE A 84 3.24 -26.87 13.65
C ILE A 84 4.41 -27.75 13.24
N ARG A 85 4.43 -29.03 13.65
CA ARG A 85 5.62 -29.90 13.55
C ARG A 85 6.26 -29.87 12.16
N LYS A 86 5.47 -30.21 11.14
CA LYS A 86 5.91 -30.25 9.75
C LYS A 86 6.55 -28.91 9.34
N TYR A 87 5.86 -27.82 9.64
CA TYR A 87 6.26 -26.48 9.22
C TYR A 87 7.51 -25.96 9.93
N MET A 88 7.71 -26.34 11.19
CA MET A 88 8.92 -25.97 11.94
C MET A 88 10.14 -26.79 11.53
N GLU A 89 9.94 -27.96 10.94
CA GLU A 89 11.03 -28.86 10.52
C GLU A 89 11.44 -28.65 9.07
N GLU A 90 10.53 -28.15 8.23
CA GLU A 90 10.74 -27.96 6.80
C GLU A 90 11.12 -26.52 6.41
N ASN A 91 10.97 -25.56 7.31
CA ASN A 91 11.14 -24.13 7.00
C ASN A 91 12.03 -23.40 8.02
N ASP A 92 12.77 -22.40 7.55
CA ASP A 92 13.69 -21.61 8.39
C ASP A 92 12.98 -20.47 9.14
N TRP A 93 11.90 -19.93 8.58
CA TRP A 93 11.13 -18.83 9.18
C TRP A 93 9.72 -18.72 8.58
N PHE A 94 8.85 -18.00 9.28
CA PHE A 94 7.52 -17.56 8.83
C PHE A 94 7.21 -16.17 9.41
N THR A 95 6.19 -15.50 8.87
CA THR A 95 5.66 -14.27 9.47
C THR A 95 4.47 -14.59 10.35
N TYR A 96 4.43 -14.02 11.55
CA TYR A 96 3.25 -14.01 12.41
C TYR A 96 2.69 -12.59 12.44
N ILE A 97 1.43 -12.42 12.06
CA ILE A 97 0.74 -11.13 12.10
C ILE A 97 -0.30 -11.21 13.19
N TYR A 98 -0.26 -10.26 14.13
CA TYR A 98 -1.22 -10.11 15.21
C TYR A 98 -1.90 -8.77 15.09
N ASP A 99 -3.21 -8.75 15.34
CA ASP A 99 -4.09 -7.62 15.11
C ASP A 99 -4.10 -7.17 13.66
N LEU A 100 -5.15 -7.54 12.93
CA LEU A 100 -5.29 -7.19 11.52
C LEU A 100 -5.67 -5.70 11.32
N GLY A 101 -5.99 -4.96 12.39
CA GLY A 101 -6.11 -3.50 12.38
C GLY A 101 -4.74 -2.83 12.47
N ASP A 102 -4.08 -2.93 13.62
CA ASP A 102 -2.75 -2.32 13.88
C ASP A 102 -1.59 -2.98 13.10
N TYR A 103 -1.83 -4.18 12.57
CA TYR A 103 -0.96 -4.92 11.65
C TYR A 103 0.44 -5.23 12.21
N TRP A 104 0.50 -5.79 13.42
CA TRP A 104 1.77 -6.15 14.06
C TRP A 104 2.44 -7.33 13.38
N ARG A 105 3.45 -7.04 12.56
CA ARG A 105 4.22 -8.04 11.83
C ARG A 105 5.43 -8.53 12.61
N HIS A 106 5.52 -9.84 12.78
CA HIS A 106 6.65 -10.52 13.40
C HIS A 106 7.34 -11.44 12.42
N ARG A 107 8.65 -11.32 12.31
CA ARG A 107 9.46 -12.40 11.74
C ARG A 107 9.76 -13.43 12.81
N VAL A 108 9.29 -14.67 12.60
CA VAL A 108 9.57 -15.81 13.49
C VAL A 108 10.57 -16.74 12.81
N THR A 109 11.80 -16.78 13.34
CA THR A 109 12.88 -17.64 12.83
C THR A 109 12.96 -18.92 13.64
N ILE A 110 12.98 -20.08 12.99
CA ILE A 110 13.25 -21.37 13.62
C ILE A 110 14.76 -21.52 13.75
N GLU A 111 15.30 -21.30 14.95
CA GLU A 111 16.75 -21.32 15.17
C GLU A 111 17.29 -22.72 15.47
N LYS A 112 16.48 -23.57 16.11
CA LYS A 112 16.93 -24.90 16.54
C LYS A 112 15.76 -25.87 16.75
N ILE A 113 15.94 -27.09 16.26
CA ILE A 113 15.11 -28.24 16.64
C ILE A 113 15.76 -28.92 17.85
N ILE A 114 15.01 -29.06 18.94
CA ILE A 114 15.46 -29.66 20.20
C ILE A 114 14.79 -31.02 20.33
N ALA A 115 15.56 -32.11 20.44
CA ALA A 115 15.01 -33.46 20.50
C ALA A 115 14.46 -33.83 21.90
N ASP A 116 15.12 -33.36 22.95
CA ASP A 116 15.00 -33.80 24.33
C ASP A 116 14.74 -32.65 25.32
N TYR A 117 13.87 -31.70 24.93
CA TYR A 117 13.46 -30.60 25.81
C TYR A 117 12.82 -31.15 27.11
N PRO A 118 13.32 -30.79 28.29
CA PRO A 118 12.98 -31.47 29.54
C PRO A 118 11.61 -31.09 30.10
N PHE A 119 11.04 -29.97 29.65
CA PHE A 119 9.74 -29.47 30.11
C PHE A 119 8.61 -29.83 29.15
N ASN A 120 7.38 -29.84 29.66
CA ASN A 120 6.17 -30.01 28.87
C ASN A 120 5.46 -28.67 28.57
N TYR A 121 6.09 -27.53 28.82
CA TYR A 121 5.52 -26.19 28.61
C TYR A 121 6.51 -25.27 27.84
N PRO A 122 6.03 -24.22 27.16
CA PRO A 122 6.89 -23.27 26.46
C PRO A 122 7.71 -22.39 27.42
N GLN A 123 8.86 -21.88 26.98
CA GLN A 123 9.68 -20.98 27.80
C GLN A 123 10.33 -19.89 26.96
N VAL A 124 10.29 -18.64 27.43
CA VAL A 124 11.15 -17.55 26.96
C VAL A 124 12.52 -17.69 27.61
N ILE A 125 13.56 -17.77 26.78
CA ILE A 125 14.94 -18.00 27.22
C ILE A 125 15.84 -16.77 27.03
N LYS A 126 15.39 -15.80 26.22
CA LYS A 126 16.10 -14.53 26.01
C LYS A 126 15.18 -13.49 25.39
N TYR A 127 15.45 -12.20 25.61
CA TYR A 127 14.65 -11.11 25.04
C TYR A 127 15.48 -9.83 24.82
N LYS A 128 14.87 -8.86 24.13
CA LYS A 128 15.26 -7.45 24.13
C LYS A 128 14.03 -6.57 23.88
N GLY A 129 13.98 -5.41 24.55
CA GLY A 129 12.91 -4.43 24.41
C GLY A 129 11.66 -4.79 25.23
N ALA A 130 10.86 -3.77 25.56
CA ALA A 130 9.58 -3.88 26.25
C ALA A 130 8.52 -4.65 25.44
N CYS A 131 7.38 -4.94 26.05
CA CYS A 131 6.17 -5.34 25.30
C CYS A 131 5.51 -4.08 24.73
N PRO A 132 5.22 -4.02 23.43
CA PRO A 132 4.42 -2.92 22.89
C PRO A 132 3.00 -2.93 23.50
N MET A 133 2.43 -1.75 23.68
CA MET A 133 1.02 -1.57 24.02
C MET A 133 0.15 -2.06 22.87
N GLU A 134 -0.94 -2.77 23.17
CA GLU A 134 -1.99 -3.05 22.19
C GLU A 134 -2.76 -1.76 21.86
N ASP A 135 -3.48 -1.74 20.74
CA ASP A 135 -4.33 -0.63 20.29
C ASP A 135 -3.65 0.74 20.21
N CYS A 136 -2.35 0.76 19.94
CA CYS A 136 -1.59 2.02 19.84
C CYS A 136 -1.39 2.50 18.40
N GLY A 137 -1.93 1.82 17.38
CA GLY A 137 -1.73 2.17 15.97
C GLY A 137 -0.47 1.53 15.39
N GLY A 138 -0.17 0.29 15.79
CA GLY A 138 0.98 -0.46 15.30
C GLY A 138 2.34 0.10 15.77
N ILE A 139 3.40 -0.26 15.04
CA ILE A 139 4.78 0.04 15.46
C ILE A 139 5.09 1.54 15.53
N GLU A 140 4.47 2.35 14.66
CA GLU A 140 4.68 3.81 14.64
C GLU A 140 4.00 4.47 15.83
N GLY A 141 2.73 4.12 16.08
CA GLY A 141 1.98 4.66 17.19
C GLY A 141 2.53 4.22 18.56
N TYR A 142 3.15 3.05 18.67
CA TYR A 142 3.94 2.68 19.85
C TYR A 142 5.10 3.65 20.12
N TYR A 143 5.89 4.00 19.10
CA TYR A 143 6.98 4.97 19.28
C TYR A 143 6.47 6.36 19.60
N GLN A 144 5.35 6.79 18.99
CA GLN A 144 4.70 8.04 19.36
C GLN A 144 4.28 8.05 20.83
N CYS A 145 3.70 6.96 21.34
CA CYS A 145 3.36 6.84 22.75
C CYS A 145 4.61 6.99 23.65
N LEU A 146 5.72 6.33 23.30
CA LEU A 146 6.98 6.46 24.05
C LEU A 146 7.54 7.88 24.05
N GLU A 147 7.44 8.59 22.91
CA GLU A 147 7.88 9.98 22.80
C GLU A 147 7.05 10.91 23.70
N ILE A 148 5.73 10.75 23.69
CA ILE A 148 4.81 11.51 24.55
C ILE A 148 5.08 11.22 26.02
N MET A 149 5.24 9.96 26.40
CA MET A 149 5.50 9.55 27.79
C MET A 149 6.88 10.00 28.29
N ALA A 150 7.86 10.19 27.40
CA ALA A 150 9.18 10.68 27.77
C ALA A 150 9.21 12.20 28.02
N ASP A 151 8.31 12.97 27.39
CA ASP A 151 8.24 14.43 27.51
C ASP A 151 7.21 14.87 28.56
N LYS A 152 7.68 15.13 29.78
CA LYS A 152 6.86 15.66 30.90
C LYS A 152 6.19 17.02 30.61
N GLY A 153 6.63 17.74 29.59
CA GLY A 153 6.01 18.98 29.13
C GLY A 153 4.93 18.79 28.07
N HIS A 154 4.79 17.59 27.51
CA HIS A 154 3.81 17.30 26.48
C HIS A 154 2.39 17.38 27.06
N PRO A 155 1.43 18.06 26.39
CA PRO A 155 0.06 18.20 26.90
C PRO A 155 -0.64 16.87 27.23
N GLU A 156 -0.32 15.81 26.48
CA GLU A 156 -0.86 14.46 26.65
C GLU A 156 0.00 13.54 27.56
N HIS A 157 1.07 14.04 28.18
CA HIS A 157 1.99 13.19 28.96
C HIS A 157 1.29 12.37 30.04
N ASP A 158 0.49 13.03 30.89
CA ASP A 158 -0.14 12.38 32.04
C ASP A 158 -1.23 11.39 31.59
N GLU A 159 -2.07 11.79 30.62
CA GLU A 159 -3.10 10.93 30.04
C GLU A 159 -2.49 9.70 29.35
N ARG A 160 -1.40 9.90 28.59
CA ARG A 160 -0.73 8.79 27.90
C ARG A 160 -0.05 7.84 28.86
N CYS A 161 0.57 8.34 29.94
CA CYS A 161 1.13 7.49 30.98
C CYS A 161 0.05 6.67 31.68
N GLU A 162 -1.08 7.30 32.06
CA GLU A 162 -2.21 6.61 32.70
C GLU A 162 -2.80 5.53 31.76
N TRP A 163 -2.97 5.85 30.48
CA TRP A 163 -3.43 4.89 29.48
C TRP A 163 -2.45 3.72 29.31
N ALA A 164 -1.15 3.99 29.19
CA ALA A 164 -0.13 2.96 29.08
C ALA A 164 -0.12 2.02 30.31
N GLU A 165 -0.28 2.57 31.52
CA GLU A 165 -0.43 1.79 32.75
C GLU A 165 -1.70 0.91 32.71
N CYS A 166 -2.83 1.43 32.22
CA CYS A 166 -4.06 0.65 32.04
C CYS A 166 -3.91 -0.50 31.05
N GLN A 167 -3.08 -0.33 30.02
CA GLN A 167 -2.70 -1.37 29.07
C GLN A 167 -1.69 -2.38 29.65
N GLY A 168 -1.26 -2.20 30.89
CA GLY A 168 -0.25 -3.05 31.53
C GLY A 168 1.16 -2.85 30.97
N TYR A 169 1.44 -1.70 30.34
CA TYR A 169 2.76 -1.39 29.81
C TYR A 169 3.82 -1.38 30.91
N GLN A 170 4.96 -2.00 30.62
CA GLN A 170 6.15 -1.98 31.47
C GLN A 170 7.37 -1.70 30.62
N GLU A 171 8.21 -0.75 31.04
CA GLU A 171 9.47 -0.43 30.35
C GLU A 171 10.42 -1.64 30.28
N ALA A 172 10.34 -2.53 31.27
CA ALA A 172 11.12 -3.75 31.35
C ALA A 172 10.24 -4.97 31.06
N TYR A 173 10.75 -5.89 30.24
CA TYR A 173 10.07 -7.14 29.97
C TYR A 173 10.21 -8.13 31.15
N ASP A 174 9.10 -8.52 31.74
CA ASP A 174 9.06 -9.51 32.82
C ASP A 174 9.13 -10.96 32.29
N MET A 175 10.34 -11.38 31.93
CA MET A 175 10.58 -12.76 31.48
C MET A 175 10.22 -13.82 32.53
N LEU A 176 10.33 -13.50 33.82
CA LEU A 176 10.02 -14.46 34.88
C LEU A 176 8.51 -14.67 34.98
N GLY A 177 7.73 -13.59 35.11
CA GLY A 177 6.27 -13.66 35.13
C GLY A 177 5.69 -14.29 33.86
N VAL A 178 6.23 -13.95 32.67
CA VAL A 178 5.80 -14.59 31.42
C VAL A 178 6.08 -16.10 31.44
N ASN A 179 7.23 -16.54 31.96
CA ASN A 179 7.53 -17.98 32.06
C ASN A 179 6.65 -18.70 33.09
N GLU A 180 6.31 -18.05 34.20
CA GLU A 180 5.36 -18.58 35.18
C GLU A 180 3.98 -18.79 34.53
N ILE A 181 3.49 -17.80 33.76
CA ILE A 181 2.23 -17.88 33.00
C ILE A 181 2.29 -18.99 31.95
N LEU A 182 3.40 -19.13 31.22
CA LEU A 182 3.55 -20.19 30.23
C LEU A 182 3.57 -21.60 30.86
N GLU A 183 4.17 -21.73 32.05
CA GLU A 183 4.17 -22.97 32.82
C GLU A 183 2.79 -23.29 33.39
N SER A 184 2.06 -22.31 33.93
CA SER A 184 0.73 -22.50 34.51
C SER A 184 -0.36 -22.73 33.47
N ASP A 185 -0.34 -21.97 32.37
CA ASP A 185 -1.46 -21.93 31.43
C ASP A 185 -1.22 -22.84 30.22
N CYS A 186 0.04 -22.93 29.76
CA CYS A 186 0.39 -23.50 28.46
C CYS A 186 1.13 -24.84 28.55
N PHE A 187 1.06 -25.55 29.68
CA PHE A 187 1.59 -26.91 29.79
C PHE A 187 0.85 -27.90 28.88
N LEU A 188 1.56 -28.85 28.30
CA LEU A 188 0.99 -29.83 27.39
C LEU A 188 0.34 -31.01 28.12
N ILE A 189 -0.88 -31.33 27.71
CA ILE A 189 -1.62 -32.53 28.07
C ILE A 189 -1.65 -33.46 26.86
N TRP A 190 -0.89 -34.57 26.92
CA TRP A 190 -0.78 -35.50 25.79
C TRP A 190 -2.01 -36.41 25.67
N GLY A 191 -2.64 -36.42 24.50
CA GLY A 191 -3.85 -37.23 24.28
C GLY A 191 -4.35 -37.23 22.85
N LYS A 192 -5.68 -37.22 22.67
CA LYS A 192 -6.31 -36.93 21.37
C LYS A 192 -6.04 -35.45 21.06
N GLY A 193 -5.47 -35.17 19.88
CA GLY A 193 -5.04 -33.84 19.50
C GLY A 193 -6.12 -32.76 19.60
N ASP A 194 -5.70 -31.50 19.76
CA ASP A 194 -6.59 -30.34 19.93
C ASP A 194 -7.25 -29.92 18.61
N ARG A 195 -8.40 -29.28 18.75
CA ARG A 195 -9.16 -28.60 17.68
C ARG A 195 -9.77 -27.28 18.14
N ARG A 196 -9.49 -26.85 19.37
CA ARG A 196 -9.95 -25.56 19.87
C ARG A 196 -9.29 -24.42 19.10
N THR A 197 -10.07 -23.39 18.80
CA THR A 197 -9.56 -22.09 18.34
C THR A 197 -8.81 -21.37 19.47
N GLY A 198 -8.05 -20.33 19.15
CA GLY A 198 -7.35 -19.49 20.11
C GLY A 198 -8.34 -18.86 21.09
N ARG A 199 -9.49 -18.40 20.57
CA ARG A 199 -10.59 -17.87 21.38
C ARG A 199 -11.11 -18.88 22.40
N GLU A 200 -11.42 -20.11 21.97
CA GLU A 200 -11.88 -21.17 22.88
C GLU A 200 -10.81 -21.52 23.93
N ILE A 201 -9.52 -21.48 23.56
CA ILE A 201 -8.42 -21.70 24.52
C ILE A 201 -8.38 -20.58 25.57
N TYR A 202 -8.52 -19.31 25.16
CA TYR A 202 -8.59 -18.19 26.11
C TYR A 202 -9.84 -18.26 27.00
N GLU A 203 -10.99 -18.62 26.44
CA GLU A 203 -12.23 -18.85 27.20
C GLU A 203 -12.04 -19.97 28.24
N ASP A 204 -11.39 -21.07 27.89
CA ASP A 204 -11.05 -22.15 28.83
C ASP A 204 -10.11 -21.64 29.95
N PHE A 205 -9.08 -20.85 29.62
CA PHE A 205 -8.19 -20.25 30.63
C PHE A 205 -8.94 -19.33 31.59
N LEU A 206 -9.86 -18.50 31.09
CA LEU A 206 -10.72 -17.64 31.91
C LEU A 206 -11.63 -18.46 32.84
N ASN A 207 -12.03 -19.65 32.41
CA ASN A 207 -12.81 -20.60 33.21
C ASN A 207 -11.96 -21.48 34.16
N GLY A 208 -10.64 -21.26 34.20
CA GLY A 208 -9.71 -22.03 35.04
C GLY A 208 -9.33 -23.39 34.46
N GLU A 209 -9.65 -23.66 33.20
CA GLU A 209 -9.28 -24.87 32.46
C GLU A 209 -7.95 -24.67 31.72
N PHE A 210 -6.85 -24.85 32.45
CA PHE A 210 -5.50 -24.64 31.91
C PHE A 210 -4.95 -25.85 31.15
N GLY A 211 -3.97 -25.59 30.27
CA GLY A 211 -3.24 -26.59 29.51
C GLY A 211 -3.66 -26.74 28.05
N LEU A 212 -2.68 -27.09 27.22
CA LEU A 212 -2.82 -27.25 25.77
C LEU A 212 -2.84 -28.74 25.41
N LYS A 213 -3.88 -29.21 24.71
CA LYS A 213 -4.00 -30.62 24.32
C LYS A 213 -3.00 -30.91 23.20
N ALA A 214 -2.11 -31.85 23.40
CA ALA A 214 -1.01 -32.15 22.48
C ALA A 214 -1.11 -33.57 21.92
N THR A 215 -0.62 -33.79 20.70
CA THR A 215 -0.58 -35.12 20.07
C THR A 215 0.81 -35.47 19.54
N LYS A 216 1.16 -36.76 19.65
CA LYS A 216 2.38 -37.32 19.03
C LYS A 216 2.19 -37.65 17.55
N SER A 217 0.94 -37.71 17.07
CA SER A 217 0.60 -37.97 15.68
C SER A 217 0.33 -36.67 14.94
N ASP A 218 0.99 -36.48 13.80
CA ASP A 218 0.71 -35.37 12.88
C ASP A 218 -0.44 -35.79 11.97
N ARG A 219 -1.57 -35.11 12.08
CA ARG A 219 -2.76 -35.36 11.25
C ARG A 219 -3.13 -34.13 10.44
N ASN A 220 -2.11 -33.46 9.88
CA ASN A 220 -2.35 -32.34 8.98
C ASN A 220 -3.05 -32.90 7.74
N LYS A 221 -4.23 -32.36 7.41
CA LYS A 221 -4.76 -32.53 6.06
C LYS A 221 -3.76 -31.86 5.11
N ASN A 222 -3.44 -32.50 3.99
CA ASN A 222 -2.67 -31.82 2.95
C ASN A 222 -3.55 -30.68 2.43
N ILE A 223 -3.16 -29.45 2.77
CA ILE A 223 -3.65 -28.27 2.08
C ILE A 223 -3.00 -28.34 0.69
N PRO A 224 -3.78 -28.42 -0.40
CA PRO A 224 -3.20 -28.44 -1.73
C PRO A 224 -2.34 -27.19 -1.89
N LEU A 225 -1.03 -27.39 -2.08
CA LEU A 225 -0.17 -26.34 -2.62
C LEU A 225 -0.63 -26.12 -4.06
N ARG A 226 -0.47 -24.90 -4.61
CA ARG A 226 -0.98 -24.49 -5.92
C ARG A 226 -0.39 -25.26 -7.14
N SER A 227 0.20 -26.43 -6.92
CA SER A 227 0.66 -27.38 -7.94
C SER A 227 -0.32 -28.55 -8.15
N ASP A 228 -1.54 -28.25 -8.56
CA ASP A 228 -2.31 -29.09 -9.47
C ASP A 228 -3.41 -28.22 -10.08
N ARG A 229 -3.34 -28.07 -11.41
CA ARG A 229 -4.17 -27.21 -12.26
C ARG A 229 -5.62 -27.11 -11.76
N HIS A 230 -5.94 -26.11 -10.96
CA HIS A 230 -7.30 -25.63 -10.84
C HIS A 230 -7.51 -24.65 -11.97
N ARG A 231 -8.16 -25.14 -13.04
CA ARG A 231 -8.60 -24.25 -14.11
C ARG A 231 -9.69 -23.35 -13.53
N MET A 232 -9.66 -22.08 -13.92
CA MET A 232 -10.71 -21.10 -13.66
C MET A 232 -12.13 -21.64 -13.96
N GLU A 233 -12.24 -22.59 -14.90
CA GLU A 233 -13.45 -23.36 -15.22
C GLU A 233 -14.07 -24.10 -14.01
N ASP A 234 -13.26 -24.70 -13.14
CA ASP A 234 -13.76 -25.49 -11.99
C ASP A 234 -14.34 -24.59 -10.89
N SER A 235 -13.81 -23.38 -10.74
CA SER A 235 -14.31 -22.38 -9.77
C SER A 235 -15.64 -21.77 -10.24
N ILE A 236 -15.79 -21.54 -11.54
CA ILE A 236 -17.05 -21.12 -12.17
C ILE A 236 -18.09 -22.23 -12.07
N GLN A 237 -17.70 -23.49 -12.29
CA GLN A 237 -18.58 -24.66 -12.18
C GLN A 237 -19.08 -24.86 -10.74
N MET A 238 -18.20 -24.71 -9.76
CA MET A 238 -18.53 -24.84 -8.33
C MET A 238 -19.42 -23.68 -7.86
N MET A 239 -19.14 -22.44 -8.29
CA MET A 239 -20.03 -21.29 -8.06
C MET A 239 -21.40 -21.51 -8.72
N ALA A 240 -21.45 -22.01 -9.95
CA ALA A 240 -22.71 -22.31 -10.64
C ALA A 240 -23.51 -23.44 -9.96
N GLU A 241 -22.85 -24.44 -9.36
CA GLU A 241 -23.52 -25.49 -8.58
C GLU A 241 -24.00 -25.01 -7.22
N LEU A 242 -23.25 -24.14 -6.53
CA LEU A 242 -23.65 -23.48 -5.28
C LEU A 242 -24.83 -22.54 -5.52
N ILE A 243 -24.79 -21.75 -6.59
CA ILE A 243 -25.90 -20.90 -7.05
C ILE A 243 -27.13 -21.77 -7.36
N ARG A 244 -26.99 -22.89 -8.08
CA ARG A 244 -28.10 -23.82 -8.34
C ARG A 244 -28.65 -24.48 -7.07
N LYS A 245 -27.80 -24.84 -6.10
CA LYS A 245 -28.22 -25.43 -4.82
C LYS A 245 -28.93 -24.42 -3.92
N ASN A 246 -28.51 -23.16 -3.93
CA ASN A 246 -29.10 -22.09 -3.12
C ASN A 246 -30.36 -21.51 -3.76
N ILE A 247 -30.46 -21.49 -5.10
CA ILE A 247 -31.68 -21.10 -5.84
C ILE A 247 -32.84 -22.08 -5.56
N ASN A 248 -32.58 -23.38 -5.43
CA ASN A 248 -33.64 -24.38 -5.18
C ASN A 248 -34.12 -24.44 -3.72
N ARG A 249 -33.57 -23.63 -2.81
CA ARG A 249 -34.01 -23.57 -1.40
C ARG A 249 -35.06 -22.49 -1.11
N TYR A 250 -35.20 -21.52 -2.00
CA TYR A 250 -36.20 -20.45 -1.90
C TYR A 250 -37.15 -20.53 -3.10
N ASP A 251 -38.00 -21.56 -3.08
CA ASP A 251 -39.20 -21.62 -3.91
C ASP A 251 -40.36 -20.99 -3.12
N ILE A 252 -40.45 -19.66 -3.12
CA ILE A 252 -41.66 -18.91 -2.75
C ILE A 252 -41.82 -17.74 -3.73
N SER A 253 -42.68 -17.96 -4.74
CA SER A 253 -43.45 -17.00 -5.53
C SER A 253 -42.82 -15.64 -5.87
N LEU A 254 -41.90 -15.62 -6.84
CA LEU A 254 -41.39 -14.42 -7.48
C LEU A 254 -42.29 -13.96 -8.65
N GLU A 255 -43.36 -13.24 -8.34
CA GLU A 255 -43.97 -12.31 -9.31
C GLU A 255 -44.44 -11.03 -8.60
N ASN A 256 -45.02 -11.15 -7.39
CA ASN A 256 -45.45 -10.00 -6.60
C ASN A 256 -44.30 -9.25 -5.89
N ASP A 257 -43.19 -9.94 -5.58
CA ASP A 257 -42.05 -9.32 -4.87
C ASP A 257 -41.07 -8.59 -5.78
N ARG A 258 -41.14 -8.76 -7.09
CA ARG A 258 -40.25 -8.01 -7.99
C ARG A 258 -40.70 -6.55 -8.11
N GLU A 259 -42.02 -6.32 -8.12
CA GLU A 259 -42.57 -4.97 -8.01
C GLU A 259 -42.39 -4.39 -6.61
N ALA A 260 -42.58 -5.18 -5.55
CA ALA A 260 -42.34 -4.73 -4.17
C ALA A 260 -40.86 -4.43 -3.89
N PHE A 261 -39.92 -5.20 -4.44
CA PHE A 261 -38.48 -4.98 -4.31
C PHE A 261 -37.98 -3.84 -5.20
N GLN A 262 -38.54 -3.66 -6.41
CA GLN A 262 -38.27 -2.47 -7.21
C GLN A 262 -38.91 -1.21 -6.63
N GLN A 263 -40.05 -1.34 -5.94
CA GLN A 263 -40.68 -0.27 -5.19
C GLN A 263 -39.88 0.03 -3.91
N TYR A 264 -39.38 -0.98 -3.19
CA TYR A 264 -38.48 -0.84 -2.04
C TYR A 264 -37.17 -0.16 -2.44
N LEU A 265 -36.49 -0.62 -3.51
CA LEU A 265 -35.33 0.05 -4.07
C LEU A 265 -35.67 1.47 -4.53
N LYS A 266 -36.83 1.70 -5.16
CA LYS A 266 -37.26 3.06 -5.50
C LYS A 266 -37.53 3.92 -4.26
N ASP A 267 -38.07 3.35 -3.18
CA ASP A 267 -38.43 4.06 -1.94
C ASP A 267 -37.18 4.34 -1.07
N GLU A 268 -36.16 3.49 -1.14
CA GLU A 268 -34.84 3.63 -0.48
C GLU A 268 -33.87 4.51 -1.30
N ILE A 269 -33.97 4.50 -2.64
CA ILE A 269 -33.28 5.42 -3.57
C ILE A 269 -34.01 6.79 -3.64
N SER A 270 -35.27 6.87 -3.18
CA SER A 270 -36.15 8.06 -3.22
C SER A 270 -35.82 9.10 -2.15
N GLN A 271 -35.07 8.74 -1.10
CA GLN A 271 -34.65 9.73 -0.13
C GLN A 271 -33.43 10.47 -0.66
N ALA A 272 -33.67 11.68 -1.17
CA ALA A 272 -32.62 12.63 -1.48
C ALA A 272 -31.67 12.76 -0.28
N VAL A 273 -30.40 12.43 -0.50
CA VAL A 273 -29.33 12.58 0.50
C VAL A 273 -28.86 14.04 0.46
N TYR A 274 -28.66 14.63 1.62
CA TYR A 274 -28.11 15.96 1.80
C TYR A 274 -26.73 15.87 2.45
N LEU A 275 -25.94 16.93 2.34
CA LEU A 275 -24.59 16.96 2.91
C LEU A 275 -24.58 16.69 4.42
N LYS A 276 -25.63 17.14 5.12
CA LYS A 276 -25.82 16.85 6.56
C LYS A 276 -25.98 15.36 6.87
N ASP A 277 -26.49 14.57 5.92
CA ASP A 277 -26.76 13.16 6.11
C ASP A 277 -25.45 12.38 5.97
N ILE A 278 -24.56 12.78 5.04
CA ILE A 278 -23.18 12.29 4.98
C ILE A 278 -22.45 12.59 6.31
N PHE A 279 -22.53 13.83 6.78
CA PHE A 279 -21.88 14.24 8.03
C PHE A 279 -22.47 13.61 9.30
N ALA A 280 -23.64 12.98 9.22
CA ALA A 280 -24.22 12.26 10.35
C ALA A 280 -23.37 11.04 10.73
N ASP A 281 -22.66 10.44 9.78
CA ASP A 281 -21.84 9.25 9.99
C ASP A 281 -20.46 9.57 10.59
N PHE A 282 -20.01 10.82 10.46
CA PHE A 282 -18.72 11.28 10.97
C PHE A 282 -18.75 11.45 12.49
N THR A 283 -17.63 11.20 13.17
CA THR A 283 -17.52 11.53 14.58
C THR A 283 -17.48 13.05 14.77
N ARG A 284 -17.76 13.52 15.99
CA ARG A 284 -17.62 14.95 16.30
C ARG A 284 -16.19 15.45 16.08
N LYS A 285 -15.18 14.60 16.29
CA LYS A 285 -13.77 14.94 16.09
C LYS A 285 -13.50 15.21 14.61
N ASP A 286 -13.91 14.30 13.73
CA ASP A 286 -13.74 14.44 12.28
C ASP A 286 -14.43 15.71 11.76
N LEU A 287 -15.63 16.02 12.25
CA LEU A 287 -16.34 17.24 11.86
C LEU A 287 -15.63 18.53 12.33
N VAL A 288 -14.89 18.49 13.44
CA VAL A 288 -14.07 19.63 13.88
C VAL A 288 -12.86 19.78 12.95
N GLU A 289 -12.19 18.69 12.59
CA GLU A 289 -11.06 18.71 11.66
C GLU A 289 -11.48 19.23 10.28
N ILE A 290 -12.63 18.79 9.76
CA ILE A 290 -13.17 19.31 8.50
C ILE A 290 -13.49 20.81 8.64
N ALA A 291 -14.09 21.26 9.73
CA ALA A 291 -14.38 22.68 9.95
C ALA A 291 -13.10 23.54 10.02
N GLU A 292 -12.04 23.03 10.65
CA GLU A 292 -10.72 23.68 10.68
C GLU A 292 -10.10 23.78 9.29
N LEU A 293 -10.20 22.71 8.47
CA LEU A 293 -9.76 22.72 7.08
C LEU A 293 -10.53 23.72 6.21
N LYS A 294 -11.81 23.95 6.50
CA LYS A 294 -12.62 24.99 5.85
C LYS A 294 -12.32 26.41 6.38
N GLY A 295 -11.35 26.55 7.30
CA GLY A 295 -10.95 27.84 7.85
C GLY A 295 -12.03 28.49 8.70
N MET A 296 -12.95 27.68 9.24
CA MET A 296 -13.97 28.19 10.12
C MET A 296 -13.29 28.46 11.50
N ASP A 297 -13.68 29.51 12.25
CA ASP A 297 -13.34 29.74 13.69
C ASP A 297 -14.52 29.62 14.72
N GLN A 298 -14.26 29.11 15.93
CA GLN A 298 -15.17 29.11 17.12
C GLN A 298 -16.27 28.01 17.21
N PHE A 299 -16.18 26.89 16.48
CA PHE A 299 -17.13 25.75 16.58
C PHE A 299 -16.65 24.60 17.47
N SER A 300 -15.44 24.67 18.02
CA SER A 300 -14.91 23.66 18.94
C SER A 300 -15.78 23.45 20.19
N LYS A 301 -16.71 24.39 20.47
CA LYS A 301 -17.72 24.33 21.54
C LYS A 301 -19.09 23.82 21.08
N TYR A 302 -19.31 23.59 19.79
CA TYR A 302 -20.58 23.11 19.26
C TYR A 302 -20.73 21.60 19.54
N GLY A 303 -21.97 21.18 19.82
CA GLY A 303 -22.33 19.76 19.77
C GLY A 303 -22.43 19.26 18.32
N LYS A 304 -22.37 17.94 18.12
CA LYS A 304 -22.32 17.29 16.79
C LYS A 304 -23.38 17.84 15.82
N GLU A 305 -24.65 17.82 16.19
CA GLU A 305 -25.77 18.31 15.35
C GLU A 305 -25.62 19.76 14.90
N ARG A 306 -25.18 20.63 15.82
CA ARG A 306 -24.98 22.05 15.51
C ARG A 306 -23.76 22.24 14.59
N LEU A 307 -22.75 21.40 14.73
CA LEU A 307 -21.56 21.41 13.89
C LEU A 307 -21.89 20.93 12.48
N ILE A 308 -22.64 19.84 12.32
CA ILE A 308 -23.16 19.36 11.03
C ILE A 308 -23.91 20.49 10.32
N THR A 309 -24.88 21.11 11.00
CA THR A 309 -25.68 22.20 10.42
C THR A 309 -24.81 23.38 9.97
N ALA A 310 -23.86 23.79 10.82
CA ALA A 310 -22.99 24.93 10.51
C ALA A 310 -22.03 24.63 9.35
N LEU A 311 -21.44 23.43 9.33
CA LEU A 311 -20.50 23.00 8.30
C LEU A 311 -21.19 22.83 6.94
N SER A 312 -22.36 22.17 6.91
CA SER A 312 -23.15 22.07 5.68
C SER A 312 -23.53 23.45 5.14
N ALA A 313 -23.96 24.38 6.01
CA ALA A 313 -24.30 25.73 5.59
C ALA A 313 -23.09 26.52 5.05
N GLU A 314 -21.89 26.31 5.61
CA GLU A 314 -20.65 26.93 5.13
C GLU A 314 -20.26 26.41 3.75
N MET A 315 -20.22 25.09 3.58
CA MET A 315 -19.81 24.45 2.32
C MET A 315 -20.77 24.73 1.16
N LEU A 316 -22.04 25.01 1.45
CA LEU A 316 -23.06 25.37 0.47
C LEU A 316 -23.09 26.86 0.13
N LYS A 317 -22.17 27.68 0.67
CA LYS A 317 -21.97 29.05 0.17
C LYS A 317 -21.33 29.02 -1.22
N ALA A 318 -21.82 29.86 -2.11
CA ALA A 318 -21.32 29.93 -3.49
C ALA A 318 -19.81 30.20 -3.55
N GLU A 319 -19.30 31.09 -2.71
CA GLU A 319 -17.87 31.44 -2.63
C GLU A 319 -17.00 30.24 -2.23
N GLU A 320 -17.46 29.46 -1.24
CA GLU A 320 -16.75 28.28 -0.75
C GLU A 320 -16.83 27.12 -1.74
N ALA A 321 -18.01 26.85 -2.29
CA ALA A 321 -18.17 25.88 -3.36
C ALA A 321 -17.29 26.23 -4.57
N ILE A 322 -17.27 27.49 -5.02
CA ILE A 322 -16.39 27.93 -6.11
C ILE A 322 -14.93 27.63 -5.76
N ARG A 323 -14.46 27.95 -4.55
CA ARG A 323 -13.07 27.75 -4.12
C ARG A 323 -12.59 26.31 -4.33
N TYR A 324 -13.42 25.32 -4.04
CA TYR A 324 -13.11 23.90 -4.25
C TYR A 324 -13.36 23.45 -5.68
N PHE A 325 -14.53 23.74 -6.24
CA PHE A 325 -14.91 23.27 -7.57
C PHE A 325 -14.02 23.82 -8.69
N VAL A 326 -13.36 24.98 -8.50
CA VAL A 326 -12.38 25.47 -9.49
C VAL A 326 -11.09 24.63 -9.56
N CYS A 327 -10.81 23.80 -8.55
CA CYS A 327 -9.63 22.93 -8.52
C CYS A 327 -9.89 21.55 -9.16
N ILE A 328 -11.16 21.23 -9.45
CA ILE A 328 -11.60 19.93 -9.96
C ILE A 328 -11.21 19.79 -11.44
N GLY A 329 -10.61 18.65 -11.77
CA GLY A 329 -10.14 18.34 -13.12
C GLY A 329 -11.29 18.22 -14.12
N THR A 330 -10.99 18.37 -15.43
CA THR A 330 -12.03 18.24 -16.46
C THR A 330 -12.65 16.85 -16.50
N ASP A 331 -11.84 15.80 -16.37
CA ASP A 331 -12.32 14.41 -16.44
C ASP A 331 -13.16 14.06 -15.21
N GLU A 332 -12.69 14.46 -14.03
CA GLU A 332 -13.41 14.36 -12.76
C GLU A 332 -14.75 15.11 -12.79
N LEU A 333 -14.77 16.36 -13.25
CA LEU A 333 -16.00 17.14 -13.36
C LEU A 333 -16.99 16.53 -14.37
N ASN A 334 -16.49 16.02 -15.50
CA ASN A 334 -17.33 15.32 -16.47
C ASN A 334 -17.97 14.07 -15.86
N ARG A 335 -17.23 13.32 -15.03
CA ARG A 335 -17.74 12.14 -14.34
C ARG A 335 -18.79 12.51 -13.30
N PHE A 336 -18.50 13.53 -12.48
CA PHE A 336 -19.46 14.12 -11.54
C PHE A 336 -20.77 14.52 -12.24
N GLU A 337 -20.70 15.22 -13.38
CA GLU A 337 -21.89 15.62 -14.14
C GLU A 337 -22.65 14.43 -14.74
N GLN A 338 -21.97 13.34 -15.10
CA GLN A 338 -22.62 12.11 -15.56
C GLN A 338 -23.39 11.45 -14.42
N ILE A 339 -22.81 11.35 -13.24
CA ILE A 339 -23.46 10.78 -12.06
C ILE A 339 -24.69 11.61 -11.68
N ILE A 340 -24.60 12.95 -11.72
CA ILE A 340 -25.77 13.84 -11.52
C ILE A 340 -26.91 13.49 -12.49
N LYS A 341 -26.59 13.29 -13.78
CA LYS A 341 -27.60 12.92 -14.80
C LYS A 341 -28.23 11.54 -14.54
N ASN A 342 -27.49 10.64 -13.89
CA ASN A 342 -27.94 9.31 -13.53
C ASN A 342 -28.64 9.24 -12.15
N GLY A 343 -29.00 10.39 -11.58
CA GLY A 343 -29.74 10.47 -10.30
C GLY A 343 -28.87 10.83 -9.09
N GLY A 344 -27.55 10.96 -9.27
CA GLY A 344 -26.61 11.30 -8.20
C GLY A 344 -26.05 10.09 -7.45
N ILE A 345 -26.19 8.88 -8.00
CA ILE A 345 -25.58 7.65 -7.46
C ILE A 345 -24.62 7.08 -8.50
N GLY A 346 -23.37 6.84 -8.08
CA GLY A 346 -22.30 6.28 -8.90
C GLY A 346 -21.86 4.90 -8.41
N ASP A 347 -21.14 4.17 -9.25
CA ASP A 347 -20.57 2.85 -8.93
C ASP A 347 -19.26 2.99 -8.12
N GLU A 348 -18.85 1.93 -7.41
CA GLU A 348 -17.63 1.90 -6.57
C GLU A 348 -16.36 2.25 -7.36
N ASP A 349 -16.20 1.67 -8.56
CA ASP A 349 -15.07 1.93 -9.46
C ASP A 349 -14.95 3.40 -9.91
N GLU A 350 -15.98 4.22 -9.69
CA GLU A 350 -15.97 5.65 -10.02
C GLU A 350 -15.33 6.50 -8.91
N ALA A 351 -15.08 5.94 -7.72
CA ALA A 351 -14.63 6.67 -6.53
C ALA A 351 -13.19 7.17 -6.70
N GLU A 352 -12.33 6.32 -7.27
CA GLU A 352 -10.95 6.68 -7.63
C GLU A 352 -10.88 7.84 -8.64
N LEU A 353 -11.93 8.04 -9.45
CA LEU A 353 -11.99 9.13 -10.44
C LEU A 353 -12.53 10.45 -9.87
N LEU A 354 -13.00 10.45 -8.62
CA LEU A 354 -13.64 11.58 -7.93
C LEU A 354 -12.94 11.96 -6.62
N GLU A 355 -11.65 11.61 -6.51
CA GLU A 355 -10.83 11.78 -5.31
C GLU A 355 -10.89 13.20 -4.74
N ARG A 356 -10.69 14.26 -5.54
CA ARG A 356 -10.70 15.64 -5.02
C ARG A 356 -12.08 16.06 -4.53
N LEU A 357 -13.15 15.62 -5.20
CA LEU A 357 -14.52 15.84 -4.73
C LEU A 357 -14.82 15.09 -3.42
N TYR A 358 -14.26 13.90 -3.25
CA TYR A 358 -14.35 13.12 -2.02
C TYR A 358 -13.56 13.77 -0.88
N GLU A 359 -12.29 14.11 -1.10
CA GLU A 359 -11.40 14.79 -0.14
C GLU A 359 -11.94 16.16 0.30
N SER A 360 -12.64 16.85 -0.59
CA SER A 360 -13.29 18.12 -0.27
C SER A 360 -14.64 17.97 0.45
N CYS A 361 -15.07 16.72 0.67
CA CYS A 361 -16.32 16.31 1.31
C CYS A 361 -17.58 16.78 0.59
N TYR A 362 -17.54 16.98 -0.74
CA TYR A 362 -18.72 17.34 -1.54
C TYR A 362 -19.49 16.12 -2.06
N ILE A 363 -18.91 14.92 -1.93
CA ILE A 363 -19.56 13.63 -2.20
C ILE A 363 -19.31 12.67 -1.05
N GLY A 364 -20.09 11.59 -0.96
CA GLY A 364 -19.91 10.53 0.04
C GLY A 364 -19.96 9.15 -0.60
N VAL A 365 -19.68 8.13 0.21
CA VAL A 365 -19.80 6.71 -0.16
C VAL A 365 -20.81 6.08 0.80
N ARG A 366 -21.75 5.29 0.27
CA ARG A 366 -22.76 4.58 1.05
C ARG A 366 -22.21 3.26 1.60
N GLU A 367 -22.97 2.61 2.50
CA GLU A 367 -22.61 1.27 3.03
C GLU A 367 -22.51 0.17 1.96
N ASP A 368 -23.05 0.40 0.76
CA ASP A 368 -22.96 -0.51 -0.38
C ASP A 368 -21.90 -0.08 -1.41
N ASP A 369 -20.90 0.69 -0.95
CA ASP A 369 -19.73 1.18 -1.69
C ASP A 369 -20.05 2.07 -2.90
N ARG A 370 -21.30 2.51 -3.05
CA ARG A 370 -21.73 3.43 -4.11
C ARG A 370 -21.50 4.89 -3.74
N ILE A 371 -21.06 5.67 -4.71
CA ILE A 371 -20.89 7.12 -4.57
C ILE A 371 -22.26 7.79 -4.51
N VAL A 372 -22.41 8.76 -3.62
CA VAL A 372 -23.58 9.62 -3.54
C VAL A 372 -23.19 11.09 -3.67
N ILE A 373 -23.85 11.78 -4.59
CA ILE A 373 -23.80 13.24 -4.73
C ILE A 373 -25.03 13.82 -4.03
N PRO A 374 -24.85 14.57 -2.92
CA PRO A 374 -25.96 15.18 -2.20
C PRO A 374 -26.78 16.16 -3.05
N GLU A 375 -28.08 16.26 -2.80
CA GLU A 375 -29.00 17.11 -3.56
C GLU A 375 -28.68 18.60 -3.39
N ASP A 376 -28.31 19.02 -2.18
CA ASP A 376 -27.84 20.38 -1.91
C ASP A 376 -26.49 20.69 -2.60
N VAL A 377 -25.61 19.69 -2.75
CA VAL A 377 -24.38 19.82 -3.54
C VAL A 377 -24.68 19.95 -5.04
N LYS A 378 -25.64 19.19 -5.59
CA LYS A 378 -26.10 19.37 -6.98
C LYS A 378 -26.61 20.80 -7.19
N ASN A 379 -27.43 21.28 -6.26
CA ASN A 379 -28.03 22.61 -6.34
C ASN A 379 -26.98 23.74 -6.30
N ILE A 380 -26.03 23.68 -5.36
CA ILE A 380 -24.97 24.70 -5.29
C ILE A 380 -24.10 24.65 -6.54
N TYR A 381 -23.72 23.45 -7.03
CA TYR A 381 -22.94 23.30 -8.26
C TYR A 381 -23.66 23.93 -9.47
N GLN A 382 -24.95 23.65 -9.66
CA GLN A 382 -25.73 24.25 -10.75
C GLN A 382 -25.81 25.78 -10.62
N SER A 383 -25.87 26.31 -9.41
CA SER A 383 -25.96 27.75 -9.18
C SER A 383 -24.65 28.50 -9.47
N ILE A 384 -23.49 27.86 -9.29
CA ILE A 384 -22.17 28.47 -9.54
C ILE A 384 -21.70 28.28 -10.98
N LYS A 385 -22.30 27.32 -11.71
CA LYS A 385 -21.93 26.99 -13.09
C LYS A 385 -22.18 28.17 -14.02
N SER A 386 -21.10 28.76 -14.49
CA SER A 386 -21.08 29.91 -15.38
C SER A 386 -19.84 29.87 -16.29
N GLU A 387 -19.80 30.71 -17.32
CA GLU A 387 -18.62 30.83 -18.17
C GLU A 387 -17.41 31.36 -17.38
N GLU A 388 -17.63 32.30 -16.46
CA GLU A 388 -16.59 32.81 -15.55
C GLU A 388 -16.04 31.72 -14.64
N PHE A 389 -16.92 30.89 -14.05
CA PHE A 389 -16.52 29.73 -13.26
C PHE A 389 -15.66 28.77 -14.07
N GLU A 390 -16.06 28.41 -15.30
CA GLU A 390 -15.32 27.47 -16.13
C GLU A 390 -13.95 28.02 -16.56
N GLN A 391 -13.86 29.33 -16.86
CA GLN A 391 -12.58 29.99 -17.13
C GLN A 391 -11.65 29.96 -15.90
N LYS A 392 -12.19 30.26 -14.71
CA LYS A 392 -11.44 30.20 -13.46
C LYS A 392 -11.02 28.76 -13.14
N ARG A 393 -11.92 27.79 -13.30
CA ARG A 393 -11.66 26.37 -13.06
C ARG A 393 -10.52 25.86 -13.91
N ARG A 394 -10.54 26.08 -15.23
CA ARG A 394 -9.45 25.64 -16.11
C ARG A 394 -8.07 26.12 -15.67
N ARG A 395 -7.99 27.34 -15.15
CA ARG A 395 -6.74 27.90 -14.61
C ARG A 395 -6.38 27.24 -13.28
N PHE A 396 -7.30 27.14 -12.33
CA PHE A 396 -7.00 26.56 -11.01
C PHE A 396 -6.73 25.05 -11.07
N SER A 397 -7.54 24.27 -11.78
CA SER A 397 -7.31 22.84 -11.97
C SER A 397 -5.97 22.57 -12.66
N ALA A 398 -5.58 23.39 -13.64
CA ALA A 398 -4.26 23.27 -14.28
C ALA A 398 -3.12 23.60 -13.31
N LEU A 399 -3.30 24.58 -12.40
CA LEU A 399 -2.31 24.88 -11.37
C LEU A 399 -2.16 23.73 -10.37
N VAL A 400 -3.27 23.13 -9.93
CA VAL A 400 -3.24 21.96 -9.03
C VAL A 400 -2.56 20.78 -9.72
N ASP A 401 -2.91 20.48 -10.97
CA ASP A 401 -2.24 19.43 -11.74
C ASP A 401 -0.72 19.69 -11.89
N CYS A 402 -0.31 20.96 -11.98
CA CYS A 402 1.11 21.33 -11.97
C CYS A 402 1.79 21.07 -10.62
N PHE A 403 1.10 21.28 -9.49
CA PHE A 403 1.62 20.92 -8.18
C PHE A 403 1.82 19.41 -8.08
N ASP A 404 0.80 18.61 -8.40
CA ASP A 404 0.88 17.15 -8.33
C ASP A 404 2.04 16.60 -9.18
N ALA A 405 2.14 17.07 -10.44
CA ALA A 405 3.24 16.69 -11.32
C ALA A 405 4.61 17.17 -10.80
N ALA A 406 4.70 18.38 -10.23
CA ALA A 406 5.95 18.89 -9.69
C ALA A 406 6.41 18.13 -8.44
N ALA A 407 5.48 17.62 -7.63
CA ALA A 407 5.78 16.83 -6.44
C ALA A 407 6.62 15.60 -6.79
N GLY A 408 6.20 14.81 -7.78
CA GLY A 408 6.94 13.63 -8.25
C GLY A 408 8.18 13.95 -9.09
N LEU A 409 8.16 15.03 -9.88
CA LEU A 409 9.27 15.31 -10.81
C LEU A 409 10.45 16.06 -10.20
N CYS A 410 10.21 16.94 -9.23
CA CYS A 410 11.28 17.81 -8.72
C CYS A 410 11.23 18.10 -7.22
N GLY A 411 10.05 18.03 -6.58
CA GLY A 411 9.84 18.19 -5.14
C GLY A 411 10.12 19.59 -4.59
N ILE A 412 11.12 20.30 -5.10
CA ILE A 412 11.48 21.67 -4.72
C ILE A 412 11.84 22.44 -6.00
N LEU A 413 11.16 23.56 -6.26
CA LEU A 413 11.35 24.35 -7.48
C LEU A 413 11.08 25.85 -7.30
N PRO A 414 11.76 26.72 -8.06
CA PRO A 414 11.45 28.15 -8.08
C PRO A 414 10.06 28.43 -8.65
N ALA A 415 9.40 29.49 -8.18
CA ALA A 415 8.11 29.94 -8.73
C ALA A 415 8.17 30.18 -10.25
N LYS A 416 9.30 30.68 -10.75
CA LYS A 416 9.54 30.89 -12.19
C LYS A 416 9.54 29.59 -13.01
N ILE A 417 9.84 28.45 -12.40
CA ILE A 417 9.72 27.15 -13.06
C ILE A 417 8.27 26.70 -13.04
N MET A 418 7.56 26.91 -11.92
CA MET A 418 6.13 26.62 -11.83
C MET A 418 5.30 27.41 -12.85
N THR A 419 5.66 28.66 -13.18
CA THR A 419 4.96 29.41 -14.24
C THR A 419 5.10 28.76 -15.63
N ARG A 420 6.19 28.02 -15.87
CA ARG A 420 6.40 27.28 -17.12
C ARG A 420 5.60 25.99 -17.16
N TYR A 421 5.46 25.30 -16.02
CA TYR A 421 4.56 24.16 -15.87
C TYR A 421 3.12 24.62 -16.14
N PHE A 422 2.71 25.71 -15.48
CA PHE A 422 1.39 26.30 -15.67
C PHE A 422 1.11 26.66 -17.13
N ALA A 423 2.07 27.27 -17.83
CA ALA A 423 1.92 27.59 -19.24
C ALA A 423 1.83 26.35 -20.14
N ALA A 424 2.53 25.27 -19.79
CA ALA A 424 2.43 24.00 -20.52
C ALA A 424 1.08 23.30 -20.31
N ALA A 425 0.52 23.37 -19.09
CA ALA A 425 -0.77 22.76 -18.76
C ALA A 425 -1.97 23.56 -19.25
N SER A 426 -1.93 24.89 -19.11
CA SER A 426 -3.08 25.76 -19.40
C SER A 426 -3.03 26.41 -20.79
N GLY A 427 -1.84 26.55 -21.38
CA GLY A 427 -1.60 27.41 -22.54
C GLY A 427 -1.47 28.90 -22.18
N ASP A 428 -1.69 29.28 -20.92
CA ASP A 428 -1.67 30.66 -20.44
C ASP A 428 -0.36 31.01 -19.76
N SER A 429 0.11 32.25 -19.95
CA SER A 429 1.30 32.77 -19.26
C SER A 429 0.91 33.68 -18.09
N VAL A 430 1.57 33.48 -16.94
CA VAL A 430 1.35 34.26 -15.72
C VAL A 430 2.67 34.75 -15.13
N SER A 431 2.63 35.84 -14.36
CA SER A 431 3.79 36.28 -13.58
C SER A 431 3.99 35.39 -12.34
N CYS A 432 5.16 35.45 -11.71
CA CYS A 432 5.39 34.71 -10.46
C CYS A 432 4.45 35.20 -9.35
N GLU A 433 4.22 36.51 -9.27
CA GLU A 433 3.34 37.14 -8.28
C GLU A 433 1.87 36.77 -8.50
N GLU A 434 1.44 36.64 -9.75
CA GLU A 434 0.11 36.14 -10.08
C GLU A 434 -0.05 34.66 -9.72
N LEU A 435 0.93 33.82 -10.08
CA LEU A 435 0.90 32.39 -9.75
C LEU A 435 0.87 32.15 -8.24
N VAL A 436 1.67 32.88 -7.46
CA VAL A 436 1.67 32.77 -5.99
C VAL A 436 0.32 33.21 -5.42
N ARG A 437 -0.28 34.29 -5.91
CA ARG A 437 -1.63 34.71 -5.48
C ARG A 437 -2.73 33.70 -5.86
N MET A 438 -2.57 32.99 -6.97
CA MET A 438 -3.45 31.86 -7.31
C MET A 438 -3.22 30.70 -6.34
N ALA A 439 -1.97 30.35 -6.05
CA ALA A 439 -1.60 29.28 -5.12
C ALA A 439 -2.18 29.53 -3.71
N GLU A 440 -2.13 30.77 -3.20
CA GLU A 440 -2.72 31.15 -1.90
C GLU A 440 -4.24 30.94 -1.81
N GLN A 441 -4.94 30.85 -2.95
CA GLN A 441 -6.39 30.60 -3.01
C GLN A 441 -6.73 29.11 -3.12
N VAL A 442 -5.76 28.25 -3.46
CA VAL A 442 -5.96 26.79 -3.53
C VAL A 442 -6.22 26.28 -2.12
N PRO A 443 -7.28 25.47 -1.89
CA PRO A 443 -7.51 24.80 -0.61
C PRO A 443 -6.28 24.01 -0.12
N ASP A 444 -6.02 24.03 1.18
CA ASP A 444 -4.82 23.39 1.75
C ASP A 444 -4.76 21.88 1.51
N CYS A 445 -5.92 21.21 1.39
CA CYS A 445 -6.01 19.78 1.05
C CYS A 445 -5.54 19.47 -0.38
N PHE A 446 -5.56 20.44 -1.30
CA PHE A 446 -5.07 20.28 -2.68
C PHE A 446 -3.69 20.91 -2.89
N MET A 447 -3.09 21.47 -1.83
CA MET A 447 -1.82 22.16 -1.92
C MET A 447 -0.68 21.24 -1.46
N GLU A 448 0.10 20.71 -2.39
CA GLU A 448 1.26 19.88 -2.07
C GLU A 448 2.49 20.68 -1.60
N PHE A 449 2.47 22.02 -1.74
CA PHE A 449 3.66 22.86 -1.57
C PHE A 449 3.51 23.97 -0.54
N VAL A 450 4.60 24.24 0.16
CA VAL A 450 4.83 25.43 0.97
C VAL A 450 5.67 26.43 0.16
N TYR A 451 5.15 27.63 -0.06
CA TYR A 451 5.89 28.70 -0.72
C TYR A 451 6.72 29.53 0.27
N LYS A 452 8.04 29.61 0.07
CA LYS A 452 8.96 30.47 0.84
C LYS A 452 10.11 30.97 -0.04
N LYS A 453 10.40 32.28 0.05
CA LYS A 453 11.57 32.92 -0.60
C LYS A 453 11.72 32.52 -2.09
N ASP A 454 10.65 32.71 -2.86
CA ASP A 454 10.59 32.41 -4.31
C ASP A 454 10.68 30.92 -4.69
N MET A 455 10.60 30.02 -3.72
CA MET A 455 10.64 28.58 -3.91
C MET A 455 9.35 27.93 -3.40
N PHE A 456 8.86 26.96 -4.14
CA PHE A 456 7.87 25.99 -3.69
C PHE A 456 8.62 24.76 -3.17
N TYR A 457 8.34 24.39 -1.91
CA TYR A 457 8.83 23.18 -1.26
C TYR A 457 7.68 22.20 -1.09
N ASN A 458 7.79 20.97 -1.58
CA ASN A 458 6.83 19.94 -1.25
C ASN A 458 6.71 19.84 0.29
N LYS A 459 5.48 19.72 0.82
CA LYS A 459 5.19 19.72 2.26
C LYS A 459 6.02 18.68 3.04
N LEU A 460 6.29 17.51 2.45
CA LEU A 460 7.10 16.45 3.05
C LEU A 460 8.60 16.84 3.19
N LEU A 461 9.05 17.84 2.43
CA LEU A 461 10.43 18.34 2.35
C LEU A 461 10.57 19.75 2.95
N TYR A 462 9.61 20.21 3.74
CA TYR A 462 9.67 21.49 4.45
C TYR A 462 9.65 21.27 5.97
N PRO A 463 10.45 22.01 6.78
CA PRO A 463 11.38 23.08 6.41
C PRO A 463 12.74 22.60 5.89
N ASN A 464 13.01 21.29 5.87
CA ASN A 464 14.30 20.71 5.50
C ASN A 464 14.22 19.95 4.18
N ASP A 465 15.13 20.22 3.24
CA ASP A 465 15.18 19.56 1.92
C ASP A 465 15.64 18.08 1.95
N ARG A 466 16.00 17.57 3.13
CA ARG A 466 16.52 16.19 3.36
C ARG A 466 17.69 15.79 2.45
N GLY A 467 18.47 16.76 1.97
CA GLY A 467 19.59 16.54 1.05
C GLY A 467 19.20 16.52 -0.43
N LEU A 468 17.93 16.72 -0.78
CA LEU A 468 17.44 16.67 -2.17
C LEU A 468 18.12 17.73 -3.03
N LEU A 469 18.17 18.99 -2.58
CA LEU A 469 18.80 20.07 -3.34
C LEU A 469 20.30 19.81 -3.58
N MET A 470 20.99 19.27 -2.58
CA MET A 470 22.40 18.88 -2.70
C MET A 470 22.58 17.78 -3.76
N ALA A 471 21.70 16.78 -3.78
CA ALA A 471 21.79 15.68 -4.74
C ALA A 471 21.34 16.08 -6.16
N GLN A 472 20.37 16.99 -6.28
CA GLN A 472 19.95 17.57 -7.54
C GLN A 472 21.04 18.47 -8.14
N GLY A 473 21.75 19.26 -7.31
CA GLY A 473 22.82 20.16 -7.74
C GLY A 473 22.33 21.25 -8.69
N ASP A 474 23.15 21.61 -9.68
CA ASP A 474 22.88 22.71 -10.62
C ASP A 474 22.17 22.26 -11.91
N LYS A 475 21.55 21.07 -11.91
CA LYS A 475 20.81 20.57 -13.09
C LYS A 475 19.69 21.54 -13.48
N GLU A 476 19.46 21.73 -14.77
CA GLU A 476 18.26 22.45 -15.22
C GLU A 476 16.99 21.71 -14.79
N PHE A 477 15.85 22.41 -14.76
CA PHE A 477 14.55 21.79 -14.57
C PHE A 477 13.99 21.31 -15.91
N TYR A 478 13.50 20.08 -15.94
CA TYR A 478 12.68 19.58 -17.03
C TYR A 478 11.33 20.32 -16.99
N ILE A 479 10.78 20.65 -18.16
CA ILE A 479 9.42 21.21 -18.25
C ILE A 479 8.55 20.15 -18.92
N PRO A 480 7.63 19.52 -18.18
CA PRO A 480 6.73 18.53 -18.74
C PRO A 480 5.75 19.15 -19.73
N THR A 481 5.27 18.35 -20.66
CA THR A 481 4.17 18.74 -21.56
C THR A 481 2.85 18.80 -20.78
N GLY A 482 1.83 19.46 -21.33
CA GLY A 482 0.50 19.48 -20.70
C GLY A 482 -0.11 18.08 -20.52
N ASP A 483 0.19 17.15 -21.44
CA ASP A 483 -0.25 15.76 -21.34
C ASP A 483 0.50 15.01 -20.22
N GLU A 484 1.82 15.20 -20.11
CA GLU A 484 2.60 14.61 -19.01
C GLU A 484 2.14 15.16 -17.64
N ILE A 485 1.83 16.46 -17.54
CA ILE A 485 1.30 17.06 -16.31
C ILE A 485 -0.03 16.40 -15.93
N ARG A 486 -0.94 16.25 -16.90
CA ARG A 486 -2.25 15.62 -16.67
C ARG A 486 -2.10 14.15 -16.26
N ASP A 487 -1.28 13.38 -16.97
CA ASP A 487 -1.06 11.96 -16.70
C ASP A 487 -0.50 11.76 -15.27
N LEU A 488 0.51 12.56 -14.89
CA LEU A 488 1.10 12.50 -13.54
C LEU A 488 0.11 12.93 -12.46
N ALA A 489 -0.68 13.98 -12.69
CA ALA A 489 -1.66 14.47 -11.72
C ALA A 489 -2.88 13.55 -11.53
N ARG A 490 -3.07 12.56 -12.41
CA ARG A 490 -4.19 11.60 -12.30
C ARG A 490 -3.75 10.23 -11.83
N THR A 491 -2.54 9.84 -12.20
CA THR A 491 -2.10 8.45 -12.02
C THR A 491 -0.81 8.34 -11.22
N GLY A 492 -0.08 9.43 -11.04
CA GLY A 492 1.26 9.41 -10.44
C GLY A 492 2.35 8.85 -11.36
N TYR A 493 2.01 8.42 -12.59
CA TYR A 493 2.96 7.87 -13.56
C TYR A 493 2.64 8.35 -14.99
N LEU A 494 3.40 7.88 -15.98
CA LEU A 494 3.23 8.23 -17.39
C LEU A 494 2.71 7.02 -18.19
N PRO A 495 1.40 6.71 -18.15
CA PRO A 495 0.82 5.54 -18.82
C PRO A 495 1.06 5.52 -20.33
N ASN A 496 1.24 6.71 -20.93
CA ASN A 496 1.48 6.83 -22.36
C ASN A 496 2.94 6.76 -22.78
N ASP A 497 3.88 6.67 -21.82
CA ASP A 497 5.30 6.53 -22.13
C ASP A 497 5.58 5.25 -22.91
N ARG A 498 6.38 5.39 -23.98
CA ARG A 498 6.69 4.27 -24.88
C ARG A 498 7.53 3.20 -24.20
N PHE A 499 8.40 3.57 -23.25
CA PHE A 499 9.27 2.62 -22.57
C PHE A 499 8.51 1.84 -21.52
N LEU A 500 7.58 2.49 -20.81
CA LEU A 500 6.62 1.81 -19.95
C LEU A 500 5.76 0.82 -20.76
N LYS A 501 5.17 1.26 -21.87
CA LYS A 501 4.39 0.36 -22.75
C LYS A 501 5.20 -0.83 -23.26
N ASN A 502 6.49 -0.63 -23.56
CA ASN A 502 7.40 -1.71 -23.94
C ASN A 502 7.66 -2.67 -22.78
N PHE A 503 7.84 -2.15 -21.56
CA PHE A 503 8.03 -2.96 -20.36
C PHE A 503 6.77 -3.78 -20.03
N ILE A 504 5.59 -3.17 -20.06
CA ILE A 504 4.29 -3.88 -19.89
C ILE A 504 4.15 -4.96 -20.96
N ALA A 505 4.41 -4.64 -22.23
CA ALA A 505 4.36 -5.62 -23.30
C ALA A 505 5.39 -6.76 -23.12
N PHE A 506 6.55 -6.47 -22.51
CA PHE A 506 7.51 -7.50 -22.12
C PHE A 506 6.94 -8.40 -21.01
N LEU A 507 6.33 -7.84 -19.96
CA LEU A 507 5.69 -8.60 -18.89
C LEU A 507 4.60 -9.54 -19.46
N VAL A 508 3.70 -9.04 -20.30
CA VAL A 508 2.65 -9.86 -20.93
C VAL A 508 3.26 -10.95 -21.82
N LYS A 509 4.16 -10.60 -22.73
CA LYS A 509 4.63 -11.55 -23.77
C LYS A 509 5.66 -12.55 -23.24
N LYS A 510 6.59 -12.07 -22.42
CA LYS A 510 7.77 -12.81 -21.95
C LYS A 510 7.60 -13.34 -20.52
N MET A 511 6.91 -12.62 -19.64
CA MET A 511 6.61 -13.08 -18.27
C MET A 511 5.25 -13.79 -18.15
N LYS A 512 4.39 -13.71 -19.19
CA LYS A 512 3.09 -14.41 -19.27
C LYS A 512 2.04 -13.91 -18.27
N LEU A 513 2.13 -12.64 -17.90
CA LEU A 513 1.09 -11.96 -17.13
C LEU A 513 -0.12 -11.64 -18.01
N ASP A 514 -1.30 -11.57 -17.40
CA ASP A 514 -2.45 -10.86 -17.98
C ASP A 514 -2.16 -9.35 -18.07
N GLN A 515 -3.01 -8.64 -18.81
CA GLN A 515 -2.80 -7.23 -19.14
C GLN A 515 -2.86 -6.34 -17.89
N GLU A 516 -3.84 -6.57 -17.03
CA GLU A 516 -4.11 -5.77 -15.83
C GLU A 516 -2.96 -5.87 -14.82
N THR A 517 -2.53 -7.09 -14.50
CA THR A 517 -1.38 -7.33 -13.62
C THR A 517 -0.09 -6.72 -14.19
N ALA A 518 0.11 -6.78 -15.51
CA ALA A 518 1.27 -6.20 -16.16
C ALA A 518 1.27 -4.66 -16.13
N GLU A 519 0.10 -4.04 -16.27
CA GLU A 519 -0.09 -2.59 -16.17
C GLU A 519 0.19 -2.09 -14.76
N TYR A 520 -0.40 -2.75 -13.75
CA TYR A 520 -0.16 -2.44 -12.34
C TYR A 520 1.34 -2.56 -11.98
N ALA A 521 1.98 -3.66 -12.37
CA ALA A 521 3.41 -3.84 -12.15
C ALA A 521 4.26 -2.80 -12.89
N GLY A 522 3.87 -2.43 -14.11
CA GLY A 522 4.53 -1.39 -14.88
C GLY A 522 4.47 -0.03 -14.18
N MET A 523 3.29 0.35 -13.69
CA MET A 523 3.06 1.56 -12.89
C MET A 523 3.98 1.58 -11.67
N MET A 524 3.92 0.53 -10.83
CA MET A 524 4.71 0.43 -9.60
C MET A 524 6.21 0.57 -9.89
N VAL A 525 6.71 -0.11 -10.91
CA VAL A 525 8.13 -0.03 -11.29
C VAL A 525 8.50 1.37 -11.79
N GLN A 526 7.67 2.03 -12.60
CA GLN A 526 7.97 3.39 -13.08
C GLN A 526 7.96 4.40 -11.92
N HIS A 527 7.03 4.28 -10.98
CA HIS A 527 6.94 5.12 -9.79
C HIS A 527 8.23 5.03 -8.95
N GLU A 528 8.65 3.82 -8.59
CA GLU A 528 9.86 3.59 -7.79
C GLU A 528 11.14 4.09 -8.47
N ILE A 529 11.22 3.96 -9.80
CA ILE A 529 12.33 4.53 -10.57
C ILE A 529 12.31 6.06 -10.47
N THR A 530 11.13 6.68 -10.51
CA THR A 530 10.96 8.13 -10.41
C THR A 530 11.48 8.67 -9.08
N ASP A 531 11.23 7.95 -7.99
CA ASP A 531 11.70 8.27 -6.64
C ASP A 531 13.20 8.02 -6.42
N GLY A 532 13.85 7.30 -7.33
CA GLY A 532 15.28 7.03 -7.27
C GLY A 532 15.65 5.82 -6.41
N CYS A 533 14.83 4.76 -6.46
CA CYS A 533 15.09 3.47 -5.83
C CYS A 533 16.42 2.81 -6.28
N GLN A 534 16.68 1.60 -5.81
CA GLN A 534 17.73 0.71 -6.28
C GLN A 534 17.15 -0.44 -7.10
N MET A 535 17.91 -0.98 -8.06
CA MET A 535 17.50 -2.16 -8.85
C MET A 535 16.99 -3.33 -8.00
N ARG A 536 17.58 -3.54 -6.82
CA ARG A 536 17.16 -4.59 -5.91
C ARG A 536 15.72 -4.38 -5.40
N GLU A 537 15.32 -3.14 -5.17
CA GLU A 537 13.98 -2.79 -4.68
C GLU A 537 12.94 -3.09 -5.77
N ILE A 538 13.23 -2.73 -7.04
CA ILE A 538 12.39 -3.13 -8.18
C ILE A 538 12.24 -4.65 -8.26
N LEU A 539 13.34 -5.39 -8.16
CA LEU A 539 13.29 -6.85 -8.21
C LEU A 539 12.50 -7.45 -7.03
N ASN A 540 12.61 -6.84 -5.84
CA ASN A 540 11.81 -7.26 -4.68
C ASN A 540 10.32 -7.00 -4.93
N ILE A 541 9.94 -5.83 -5.45
CA ILE A 541 8.55 -5.49 -5.75
C ILE A 541 7.96 -6.48 -6.77
N LEU A 542 8.71 -6.79 -7.83
CA LEU A 542 8.29 -7.78 -8.81
C LEU A 542 8.09 -9.17 -8.17
N VAL A 543 9.01 -9.59 -7.28
CA VAL A 543 8.88 -10.87 -6.56
C VAL A 543 7.74 -10.86 -5.54
N GLU A 544 7.49 -9.74 -4.87
CA GLU A 544 6.39 -9.55 -3.92
C GLU A 544 5.03 -9.64 -4.61
N ASN A 545 4.96 -9.23 -5.88
CA ASN A 545 3.79 -9.33 -6.76
C ASN A 545 3.80 -10.58 -7.66
N ASP A 546 4.54 -11.64 -7.28
CA ASP A 546 4.59 -12.94 -7.94
C ASP A 546 5.08 -12.94 -9.42
N ILE A 547 5.82 -11.90 -9.82
CA ILE A 547 6.48 -11.78 -11.13
C ILE A 547 7.86 -12.42 -11.06
N ILE A 548 7.89 -13.74 -11.19
CA ILE A 548 9.10 -14.56 -11.00
C ILE A 548 9.67 -15.04 -12.35
N CYS A 549 11.00 -15.01 -12.48
CA CYS A 549 11.69 -15.55 -13.65
C CYS A 549 11.93 -17.07 -13.54
N ASN A 550 11.60 -17.80 -14.61
CA ASN A 550 11.87 -19.22 -14.83
C ASN A 550 13.31 -19.46 -15.32
N GLY A 551 14.28 -18.97 -14.55
CA GLY A 551 15.71 -19.19 -14.77
C GLY A 551 16.48 -17.98 -15.30
N GLN A 552 17.80 -18.18 -15.41
CA GLN A 552 18.77 -17.10 -15.61
C GLN A 552 18.54 -16.30 -16.90
N ALA A 553 18.17 -16.95 -18.01
CA ALA A 553 17.98 -16.27 -19.29
C ALA A 553 16.79 -15.29 -19.26
N GLN A 554 15.72 -15.63 -18.56
CA GLN A 554 14.56 -14.75 -18.42
C GLN A 554 14.87 -13.60 -17.43
N MET A 555 15.63 -13.88 -16.38
CA MET A 555 16.15 -12.86 -15.46
C MET A 555 17.04 -11.84 -16.19
N GLU A 556 17.94 -12.30 -17.07
CA GLU A 556 18.77 -11.41 -17.92
C GLU A 556 17.90 -10.48 -18.79
N GLN A 557 16.83 -11.01 -19.38
CA GLN A 557 15.90 -10.24 -20.20
C GLN A 557 15.06 -9.25 -19.38
N LEU A 558 14.62 -9.65 -18.18
CA LEU A 558 13.86 -8.80 -17.27
C LEU A 558 14.72 -7.61 -16.83
N VAL A 559 15.95 -7.86 -16.38
CA VAL A 559 16.90 -6.80 -16.03
C VAL A 559 17.16 -5.88 -17.22
N GLN A 560 17.16 -6.41 -18.45
CA GLN A 560 17.23 -5.60 -19.67
C GLN A 560 16.02 -4.69 -19.89
N ALA A 561 14.82 -5.23 -19.75
CA ALA A 561 13.61 -4.44 -19.88
C ALA A 561 13.53 -3.34 -18.79
N ILE A 562 13.87 -3.67 -17.54
CA ILE A 562 13.94 -2.69 -16.45
C ILE A 562 15.00 -1.62 -16.75
N GLY A 563 16.19 -2.01 -17.23
CA GLY A 563 17.26 -1.06 -17.56
C GLY A 563 16.88 -0.09 -18.68
N GLU A 564 16.13 -0.54 -19.69
CA GLU A 564 15.59 0.33 -20.74
C GLU A 564 14.54 1.31 -20.19
N LEU A 565 13.61 0.83 -19.36
CA LEU A 565 12.64 1.69 -18.69
C LEU A 565 13.36 2.73 -17.81
N TRP A 566 14.24 2.28 -16.92
CA TRP A 566 15.00 3.10 -15.99
C TRP A 566 15.72 4.27 -16.64
N ASN A 567 16.45 4.01 -17.72
CA ASN A 567 17.25 5.04 -18.39
C ASN A 567 16.38 6.12 -19.06
N ASN A 568 15.08 5.86 -19.25
CA ASN A 568 14.13 6.75 -19.90
C ASN A 568 12.97 7.19 -18.99
N THR A 569 12.98 6.82 -17.72
CA THR A 569 12.02 7.31 -16.72
C THR A 569 12.50 8.65 -16.16
N ARG A 570 11.57 9.59 -16.00
CA ARG A 570 11.78 10.90 -15.36
C ARG A 570 12.13 10.67 -13.88
N MET A 571 13.09 11.40 -13.31
CA MET A 571 13.49 11.17 -11.90
C MET A 571 13.50 12.44 -11.06
N LEU A 572 13.03 12.32 -9.82
CA LEU A 572 13.05 13.37 -8.80
C LEU A 572 14.47 13.93 -8.59
N MET A 573 15.45 13.02 -8.47
CA MET A 573 16.87 13.36 -8.27
C MET A 573 17.52 14.08 -9.46
N ASN A 574 16.84 14.08 -10.61
CA ASN A 574 17.27 14.68 -11.87
C ASN A 574 16.43 15.90 -12.27
N ARG A 575 15.62 16.46 -11.36
CA ARG A 575 14.69 17.58 -11.65
C ARG A 575 13.80 17.28 -12.86
N GLY A 576 13.30 16.06 -12.93
CA GLY A 576 12.39 15.57 -13.96
C GLY A 576 13.08 15.12 -15.24
N TYR A 577 14.40 15.24 -15.40
CA TYR A 577 15.07 14.64 -16.55
C TYR A 577 15.22 13.13 -16.40
N THR A 578 15.23 12.43 -17.53
CA THR A 578 15.65 11.03 -17.57
C THR A 578 17.18 10.94 -17.46
N PRO A 579 17.74 9.81 -16.98
CA PRO A 579 19.17 9.59 -17.01
C PRO A 579 19.80 9.80 -18.39
N LEU A 580 19.13 9.39 -19.47
CA LEU A 580 19.66 9.48 -20.83
C LEU A 580 19.70 10.92 -21.36
N GLU A 581 18.66 11.72 -21.13
CA GLU A 581 18.63 13.11 -21.57
C GLU A 581 19.74 13.96 -20.91
N LEU A 582 20.07 13.69 -19.64
CA LEU A 582 21.18 14.38 -18.97
C LEU A 582 22.53 14.09 -19.62
N VAL A 583 22.70 12.89 -20.18
CA VAL A 583 23.92 12.49 -20.89
C VAL A 583 24.02 13.20 -22.22
N ASP A 584 22.92 13.24 -22.98
CA ASP A 584 22.85 13.88 -24.29
C ASP A 584 23.04 15.40 -24.21
N LYS A 585 22.59 16.02 -23.11
CA LYS A 585 22.81 17.44 -22.83
C LYS A 585 24.24 17.79 -22.41
N GLY A 586 25.15 16.82 -22.29
CA GLY A 586 26.53 17.08 -21.88
C GLY A 586 26.64 17.61 -20.45
N ALA A 587 25.64 17.39 -19.59
CA ALA A 587 25.62 17.79 -18.17
C ALA A 587 26.59 16.97 -17.29
N LEU A 588 27.67 16.46 -17.89
CA LEU A 588 28.81 15.83 -17.24
C LEU A 588 29.78 16.91 -16.75
N GLY A 589 29.31 17.72 -15.82
CA GLY A 589 30.10 18.67 -15.03
C GLY A 589 29.64 18.58 -13.59
N SER A 590 30.55 18.20 -12.69
CA SER A 590 30.36 18.03 -11.23
C SER A 590 29.29 17.01 -10.79
N GLY A 591 29.68 15.73 -10.70
CA GLY A 591 29.10 14.81 -9.71
C GLY A 591 28.30 13.61 -10.20
N ILE A 592 27.92 13.54 -11.49
CA ILE A 592 27.28 12.32 -12.03
C ILE A 592 28.36 11.25 -12.21
N LYS A 593 28.41 10.28 -11.28
CA LYS A 593 29.13 9.03 -11.56
C LYS A 593 28.47 8.39 -12.79
N LYS A 594 29.27 7.83 -13.71
CA LYS A 594 28.81 7.04 -14.88
C LYS A 594 27.87 5.86 -14.51
N ASP A 595 27.61 5.66 -13.22
CA ASP A 595 26.92 4.54 -12.58
C ASP A 595 25.38 4.68 -12.57
N ASN A 596 24.80 5.85 -12.88
CA ASN A 596 23.34 6.04 -12.90
C ASN A 596 22.67 5.65 -14.23
N ILE A 597 23.47 5.29 -15.25
CA ILE A 597 22.97 4.66 -16.47
C ILE A 597 23.14 3.16 -16.29
N ILE A 598 22.06 2.40 -16.39
CA ILE A 598 22.17 0.95 -16.44
C ILE A 598 22.67 0.58 -17.84
N ARG A 599 23.99 0.49 -17.97
CA ARG A 599 24.66 -0.06 -19.15
C ARG A 599 24.75 -1.56 -18.98
N LEU A 600 23.69 -2.25 -19.37
CA LEU A 600 23.79 -3.70 -19.47
C LEU A 600 24.79 -4.00 -20.55
N SER A 601 25.86 -4.70 -20.17
CA SER A 601 26.73 -5.29 -21.15
C SER A 601 25.83 -6.14 -22.03
N GLN A 602 25.63 -5.72 -23.28
CA GLN A 602 25.46 -6.70 -24.35
C GLN A 602 26.48 -7.78 -24.02
N ARG A 603 26.05 -9.05 -23.95
CA ARG A 603 26.97 -10.18 -23.91
C ARG A 603 28.19 -9.77 -24.71
N GLN A 604 29.40 -9.96 -24.19
CA GLN A 604 30.56 -9.96 -25.04
C GLN A 604 30.20 -10.87 -26.21
N GLY A 605 29.73 -10.28 -27.31
CA GLY A 605 29.74 -10.90 -28.61
C GLY A 605 31.17 -11.33 -28.70
N GLU A 606 31.35 -12.64 -28.84
CA GLU A 606 32.62 -13.34 -28.99
C GLU A 606 33.68 -12.33 -29.37
N LYS A 607 34.63 -12.00 -28.45
CA LYS A 607 35.74 -11.10 -28.75
C LYS A 607 36.17 -11.43 -30.17
N ALA A 608 35.89 -10.54 -31.13
CA ALA A 608 36.07 -10.85 -32.54
C ALA A 608 37.45 -11.46 -32.67
N LYS A 609 37.49 -12.77 -32.99
CA LYS A 609 38.69 -13.59 -32.86
C LYS A 609 39.80 -12.83 -33.58
N LYS A 610 40.84 -12.38 -32.87
CA LYS A 610 41.92 -11.57 -33.47
C LYS A 610 42.43 -12.34 -34.69
N VAL A 611 42.20 -11.80 -35.88
CA VAL A 611 42.63 -12.41 -37.15
C VAL A 611 44.08 -12.01 -37.34
N TYR A 612 44.99 -12.98 -37.23
CA TYR A 612 46.41 -12.75 -37.43
C TYR A 612 46.76 -12.77 -38.92
N PRO A 613 47.86 -12.11 -39.35
CA PRO A 613 48.22 -11.97 -40.77
C PRO A 613 48.22 -13.27 -41.59
N ASN A 614 48.50 -14.41 -40.97
CA ASN A 614 48.56 -15.70 -41.63
C ASN A 614 47.28 -16.55 -41.53
N ASP A 615 46.26 -16.10 -40.79
CA ASP A 615 45.00 -16.81 -40.64
C ASP A 615 44.18 -16.77 -41.95
N PRO A 616 43.26 -17.74 -42.17
CA PRO A 616 42.32 -17.68 -43.27
C PRO A 616 41.50 -16.39 -43.24
N CYS A 617 41.34 -15.73 -44.39
CA CYS A 617 40.66 -14.44 -44.45
C CYS A 617 39.16 -14.61 -44.15
N PRO A 618 38.57 -13.81 -43.24
CA PRO A 618 37.16 -13.94 -42.84
C PRO A 618 36.14 -13.72 -43.96
N CYS A 619 36.54 -13.10 -45.08
CA CYS A 619 35.67 -12.90 -46.24
C CYS A 619 35.43 -14.19 -47.05
N GLY A 620 36.00 -15.34 -46.65
CA GLY A 620 35.80 -16.61 -47.32
C GLY A 620 36.58 -16.79 -48.62
N SER A 621 37.51 -15.89 -48.94
CA SER A 621 38.28 -15.92 -50.20
C SER A 621 39.28 -17.07 -50.34
N GLY A 622 39.45 -17.90 -49.31
CA GLY A 622 40.45 -18.98 -49.25
C GLY A 622 41.91 -18.51 -49.12
N LYS A 623 42.17 -17.19 -49.10
CA LYS A 623 43.51 -16.60 -48.96
C LYS A 623 43.83 -16.29 -47.48
N LYS A 624 45.12 -16.17 -47.14
CA LYS A 624 45.57 -15.64 -45.82
C LYS A 624 45.19 -14.16 -45.68
N TYR A 625 44.85 -13.71 -44.46
CA TYR A 625 44.35 -12.36 -44.17
C TYR A 625 45.26 -11.25 -44.72
N LYS A 626 46.58 -11.34 -44.54
CA LYS A 626 47.57 -10.36 -45.06
C LYS A 626 47.61 -10.24 -46.58
N ASN A 627 47.13 -11.25 -47.30
CA ASN A 627 47.09 -11.30 -48.76
C ASN A 627 45.69 -10.96 -49.32
N CYS A 628 44.74 -10.58 -48.45
CA CYS A 628 43.37 -10.24 -48.81
C CYS A 628 42.93 -8.98 -48.05
N CYS A 629 41.95 -9.06 -47.14
CA CYS A 629 41.40 -7.91 -46.43
C CYS A 629 42.42 -7.15 -45.55
N GLY A 630 43.54 -7.78 -45.18
CA GLY A 630 44.64 -7.16 -44.44
C GLY A 630 45.78 -6.62 -45.31
N LYS A 631 45.66 -6.63 -46.64
CA LYS A 631 46.75 -6.22 -47.55
C LYS A 631 47.01 -4.71 -47.56
N ASN A 632 46.01 -3.91 -47.18
CA ASN A 632 46.05 -2.44 -47.18
C ASN A 632 45.71 -1.84 -45.81
N ARG A 633 45.91 -2.59 -44.71
CA ARG A 633 45.67 -2.14 -43.34
C ARG A 633 46.98 -1.98 -42.57
#